data_AF-A0A7Y5Q656-F1
#
_entry.id   AF-A0A7Y5Q656-F1
#
_cell.length_a   1.000
_cell.length_b   1.000
_cell.length_c   1.000
_cell.angle_alpha   90.00
_cell.angle_beta   90.00
_cell.angle_gamma   90.00
#
_symmetry.space_group_name_H-M   'P 1'
#
loop_
_entity.id
_entity.type
_entity.pdbx_description
1 polymer ?
#
loop_
_entity_poly.entity_id
_entity_poly.type
_entity_poly.pdbx_seq_one_letter_code
_entity_poly.pdbx_strand_id
1 'polypeptide(L)'
;MRALALLVGILPGMAVAAVQGEPSAPWPTLPGDQPRELVRECTGPATWNVTMAGNVDGPACRDVVGYAALRRFWQPNREVSIANLGETSIANPRLVVNDSRDWQTAADIAAEATRGWSRTADRARAVYEFQRRRRFHACTWDAEVHDAAKVFNVYGYTLCGNDATVLSDLWTFAGVPSRRGWPVGHVVSEALYDGGWHLLDGDEHCLFLLRDNETIASEADVVRDHDLIKRTHTYGILQPDNPLLDQFSASLYGHRGERPPRRHSGPSVHTMDWSLPPGASITWRWGHVGKQYTGGDTSVDKYGKDGDGDLLKGWGARAYALMCNAELEYQPDLGRAAGRAAIIEAVNLAAPDGQPSLRAAV
;
A
#
# COMPACT_ATOMS: atom_id res chain seq x y z
N MET A 1 15.04 52.59 16.62
CA MET A 1 14.58 51.18 16.65
C MET A 1 13.69 50.95 15.44
N ARG A 2 14.19 50.21 14.44
CA ARG A 2 13.44 49.88 13.22
C ARG A 2 12.74 48.54 13.47
N ALA A 3 11.41 48.54 13.43
CA ALA A 3 10.61 47.33 13.55
C ALA A 3 10.80 46.48 12.29
N LEU A 4 11.31 45.26 12.48
CA LEU A 4 11.46 44.25 11.45
C LEU A 4 10.12 43.50 11.36
N ALA A 5 9.35 43.76 10.30
CA ALA A 5 8.16 42.98 9.99
C ALA A 5 8.59 41.63 9.41
N LEU A 6 8.38 40.56 10.18
CA LEU A 6 8.57 39.18 9.72
C LEU A 6 7.36 38.80 8.86
N LEU A 7 7.51 38.93 7.54
CA LEU A 7 6.56 38.38 6.58
C LEU A 7 6.79 36.86 6.53
N VAL A 8 5.95 36.08 7.21
CA VAL A 8 5.90 34.63 7.03
C VAL A 8 5.21 34.38 5.69
N GLY A 9 6.02 34.26 4.63
CA GLY A 9 5.55 33.77 3.34
C GLY A 9 5.17 32.31 3.50
N ILE A 10 3.86 32.03 3.51
CA ILE A 10 3.35 30.68 3.25
C ILE A 10 3.74 30.39 1.80
N LEU A 11 4.80 29.60 1.62
CA LEU A 11 5.04 28.95 0.34
C LEU A 11 3.79 28.11 0.05
N PRO A 12 3.08 28.32 -1.07
CA PRO A 12 2.07 27.37 -1.47
C PRO A 12 2.85 26.09 -1.77
N GLY A 13 2.79 25.13 -0.84
CA GLY A 13 3.09 23.76 -1.19
C GLY A 13 2.23 23.46 -2.40
N MET A 14 2.85 23.11 -3.52
CA MET A 14 2.12 22.64 -4.68
C MET A 14 1.26 21.48 -4.19
N ALA A 15 -0.04 21.74 -4.04
CA ALA A 15 -1.01 20.70 -3.85
C ALA A 15 -0.97 19.89 -5.15
N VAL A 16 -0.21 18.78 -5.13
CA VAL A 16 -0.24 17.79 -6.20
C VAL A 16 -1.62 17.16 -6.10
N ALA A 17 -2.57 17.74 -6.81
CA ALA A 17 -3.94 17.26 -6.84
C ALA A 17 -3.94 15.81 -7.35
N ALA A 18 -4.72 14.95 -6.70
CA ALA A 18 -5.01 13.62 -7.24
C ALA A 18 -5.48 13.75 -8.70
N VAL A 19 -4.84 13.02 -9.61
CA VAL A 19 -5.25 12.96 -11.00
C VAL A 19 -6.62 12.29 -11.03
N GLN A 20 -7.58 12.99 -11.63
CA GLN A 20 -8.90 12.43 -11.93
C GLN A 20 -8.82 11.67 -13.26
N GLY A 21 -8.92 10.35 -13.20
CA GLY A 21 -9.18 9.49 -14.34
C GLY A 21 -10.60 8.91 -14.29
N GLU A 22 -10.92 8.06 -15.26
CA GLU A 22 -12.23 7.39 -15.32
C GLU A 22 -12.43 6.47 -14.10
N PRO A 23 -13.57 6.50 -13.41
CA PRO A 23 -13.88 5.51 -12.38
C PRO A 23 -13.96 4.10 -12.95
N SER A 24 -13.61 3.10 -12.14
CA SER A 24 -13.91 1.71 -12.46
C SER A 24 -15.42 1.49 -12.49
N ALA A 25 -15.87 0.60 -13.40
CA ALA A 25 -17.24 0.16 -13.39
C ALA A 25 -17.58 -0.47 -12.03
N PRO A 26 -18.81 -0.25 -11.50
CA PRO A 26 -19.26 -0.96 -10.32
C PRO A 26 -19.12 -2.46 -10.49
N TRP A 27 -18.78 -3.15 -9.40
CA TRP A 27 -18.72 -4.61 -9.43
C TRP A 27 -20.06 -5.21 -9.87
N PRO A 28 -20.07 -6.15 -10.82
CA PRO A 28 -21.30 -6.73 -11.33
C PRO A 28 -22.04 -7.49 -10.23
N THR A 29 -23.37 -7.42 -10.28
CA THR A 29 -24.27 -8.28 -9.52
C THR A 29 -24.44 -9.60 -10.27
N LEU A 30 -24.13 -10.72 -9.61
CA LEU A 30 -24.26 -12.05 -10.20
C LEU A 30 -25.69 -12.62 -10.03
N PRO A 31 -26.11 -13.58 -10.86
CA PRO A 31 -27.37 -14.30 -10.65
C PRO A 31 -27.40 -14.95 -9.26
N GLY A 32 -28.35 -14.52 -8.42
CA GLY A 32 -28.50 -15.00 -7.04
C GLY A 32 -27.93 -14.07 -5.96
N ASP A 33 -27.20 -13.01 -6.34
CA ASP A 33 -26.79 -11.97 -5.40
C ASP A 33 -28.04 -11.27 -4.83
N GLN A 34 -28.08 -11.12 -3.51
CA GLN A 34 -29.12 -10.39 -2.81
C GLN A 34 -28.52 -9.14 -2.15
N PRO A 35 -29.00 -7.93 -2.47
CA PRO A 35 -28.53 -6.73 -1.79
C PRO A 35 -28.86 -6.81 -0.30
N ARG A 36 -27.89 -6.46 0.54
CA ARG A 36 -28.02 -6.43 2.00
C ARG A 36 -27.41 -5.13 2.50
N GLU A 37 -28.10 -4.51 3.44
CA GLU A 37 -27.65 -3.32 4.14
C GLU A 37 -27.79 -3.57 5.65
N LEU A 38 -26.81 -3.08 6.41
CA LEU A 38 -26.83 -3.12 7.86
C LEU A 38 -26.40 -1.76 8.39
N VAL A 39 -27.31 -1.06 9.05
CA VAL A 39 -27.04 0.19 9.74
C VAL A 39 -27.16 -0.04 11.24
N ARG A 40 -26.15 0.41 12.00
CA ARG A 40 -26.11 0.30 13.46
C ARG A 40 -25.46 1.52 14.08
N GLU A 41 -26.13 2.11 15.06
CA GLU A 41 -25.53 3.09 15.95
C GLU A 41 -24.82 2.37 17.10
N CYS A 42 -23.58 2.77 17.38
CA CYS A 42 -22.74 2.12 18.37
C CYS A 42 -22.01 3.19 19.21
N THR A 43 -21.83 2.93 20.50
CA THR A 43 -21.04 3.79 21.41
C THR A 43 -19.64 3.23 21.71
N GLY A 44 -19.29 2.12 21.07
CA GLY A 44 -18.02 1.39 21.26
C GLY A 44 -17.78 0.39 20.13
N PRO A 45 -16.83 -0.55 20.31
CA PRO A 45 -16.53 -1.57 19.31
C PRO A 45 -17.77 -2.35 18.88
N ALA A 46 -17.90 -2.58 17.57
CA ALA A 46 -19.00 -3.31 16.98
C ALA A 46 -18.50 -4.34 15.99
N THR A 47 -19.24 -5.45 15.87
CA THR A 47 -18.92 -6.54 14.95
C THR A 47 -20.15 -6.93 14.16
N TRP A 48 -19.95 -7.28 12.90
CA TRP A 48 -20.96 -7.86 12.04
C TRP A 48 -20.34 -8.94 11.16
N ASN A 49 -21.20 -9.82 10.65
CA ASN A 49 -20.80 -10.90 9.76
C ASN A 49 -21.40 -10.68 8.38
N VAL A 50 -20.60 -10.89 7.34
CA VAL A 50 -21.07 -10.98 5.96
C VAL A 50 -21.25 -12.45 5.63
N THR A 51 -22.49 -12.93 5.63
CA THR A 51 -22.79 -14.33 5.30
C THR A 51 -22.73 -14.53 3.79
N MET A 52 -21.81 -15.38 3.34
CA MET A 52 -21.72 -15.85 1.95
C MET A 52 -22.28 -17.28 1.87
N ALA A 53 -22.99 -17.61 0.79
CA ALA A 53 -23.50 -18.96 0.58
C ALA A 53 -22.45 -19.86 -0.09
N GLY A 54 -22.49 -21.16 0.19
CA GLY A 54 -21.58 -22.15 -0.41
C GLY A 54 -20.17 -22.10 0.17
N ASN A 55 -19.17 -22.39 -0.67
CA ASN A 55 -17.75 -22.43 -0.31
C ASN A 55 -16.99 -21.16 -0.73
N VAL A 56 -17.70 -20.04 -0.88
CA VAL A 56 -17.08 -18.79 -1.36
C VAL A 56 -16.38 -18.08 -0.21
N ASP A 57 -15.13 -17.72 -0.42
CA ASP A 57 -14.36 -16.83 0.45
C ASP A 57 -13.63 -15.75 -0.36
N GLY A 58 -13.06 -14.76 0.33
CA GLY A 58 -12.35 -13.65 -0.34
C GLY A 58 -11.25 -14.10 -1.33
N PRO A 59 -10.36 -15.03 -0.95
CA PRO A 59 -9.39 -15.62 -1.88
C PRO A 59 -9.98 -16.31 -3.11
N ALA A 60 -11.07 -17.07 -2.98
CA ALA A 60 -11.74 -17.74 -4.10
C ALA A 60 -12.33 -16.76 -5.13
N CYS A 61 -12.49 -15.49 -4.76
CA CYS A 61 -13.02 -14.44 -5.63
C CYS A 61 -11.98 -13.72 -6.47
N ARG A 62 -10.72 -14.16 -6.48
CA ARG A 62 -9.62 -13.49 -7.17
C ARG A 62 -8.53 -14.46 -7.63
N ASP A 63 -7.69 -14.00 -8.55
CA ASP A 63 -6.46 -14.70 -8.90
C ASP A 63 -5.51 -14.79 -7.68
N VAL A 64 -4.60 -15.75 -7.74
CA VAL A 64 -3.40 -15.75 -6.89
C VAL A 64 -2.66 -14.42 -7.09
N VAL A 65 -2.05 -13.88 -6.03
CA VAL A 65 -1.23 -12.67 -6.18
C VAL A 65 0.12 -13.05 -6.76
N GLY A 66 0.44 -12.48 -7.92
CA GLY A 66 1.73 -12.59 -8.58
C GLY A 66 2.33 -11.21 -8.84
N TYR A 67 3.28 -11.16 -9.77
CA TYR A 67 3.93 -9.92 -10.21
C TYR A 67 2.93 -8.88 -10.74
N ALA A 68 2.03 -9.31 -11.63
CA ALA A 68 1.06 -8.44 -12.27
C ALA A 68 -0.17 -8.20 -11.39
N ALA A 69 -0.90 -7.12 -11.69
CA ALA A 69 -2.21 -6.84 -11.12
C ALA A 69 -3.14 -8.07 -11.24
N LEU A 70 -3.67 -8.52 -10.11
CA LEU A 70 -4.61 -9.64 -10.04
C LEU A 70 -5.96 -9.30 -10.69
N ARG A 71 -6.70 -10.31 -11.14
CA ARG A 71 -8.13 -10.15 -11.41
C ARG A 71 -8.94 -10.46 -10.15
N ARG A 72 -9.95 -9.63 -9.86
CA ARG A 72 -11.00 -9.95 -8.90
C ARG A 72 -12.29 -10.17 -9.68
N PHE A 73 -12.96 -11.29 -9.40
CA PHE A 73 -14.15 -11.75 -10.12
C PHE A 73 -15.44 -11.35 -9.39
N TRP A 74 -15.38 -11.26 -8.06
CA TRP A 74 -16.53 -10.91 -7.21
C TRP A 74 -16.06 -10.21 -5.93
N GLN A 75 -16.92 -9.36 -5.36
CA GLN A 75 -16.60 -8.56 -4.17
C GLN A 75 -17.87 -8.35 -3.33
N PRO A 76 -18.18 -9.24 -2.38
CA PRO A 76 -19.48 -9.28 -1.71
C PRO A 76 -19.74 -8.08 -0.79
N ASN A 77 -18.71 -7.61 -0.10
CA ASN A 77 -18.78 -6.37 0.65
C ASN A 77 -18.53 -5.24 -0.33
N ARG A 78 -19.51 -4.37 -0.62
CA ARG A 78 -19.36 -3.28 -1.59
C ARG A 78 -18.79 -2.02 -0.95
N GLU A 79 -19.24 -1.73 0.26
CA GLU A 79 -18.96 -0.49 0.96
C GLU A 79 -19.13 -0.68 2.47
N VAL A 80 -18.30 -0.01 3.26
CA VAL A 80 -18.43 0.10 4.71
C VAL A 80 -18.24 1.55 5.08
N SER A 81 -19.12 2.11 5.91
CA SER A 81 -18.99 3.49 6.39
C SER A 81 -19.00 3.55 7.91
N ILE A 82 -18.15 4.41 8.48
CA ILE A 82 -18.19 4.83 9.89
C ILE A 82 -18.47 6.32 9.90
N ALA A 83 -19.57 6.71 10.53
CA ALA A 83 -19.97 8.11 10.71
C ALA A 83 -19.95 8.50 12.19
N ASN A 84 -19.41 9.69 12.49
CA ASN A 84 -19.45 10.25 13.84
C ASN A 84 -20.74 11.06 14.04
N LEU A 85 -21.71 10.43 14.70
CA LEU A 85 -23.01 11.04 15.04
C LEU A 85 -22.98 11.82 16.37
N GLY A 86 -21.86 11.78 17.11
CA GLY A 86 -21.70 12.41 18.41
C GLY A 86 -21.13 13.83 18.35
N GLU A 87 -20.89 14.41 19.52
CA GLU A 87 -20.35 15.77 19.69
C GLU A 87 -18.82 15.79 19.94
N THR A 88 -18.18 14.62 20.01
CA THR A 88 -16.74 14.48 20.29
C THR A 88 -16.04 13.73 19.16
N SER A 89 -14.81 14.14 18.81
CA SER A 89 -14.00 13.42 17.84
C SER A 89 -13.75 11.98 18.26
N ILE A 90 -13.91 11.05 17.33
CA ILE A 90 -13.56 9.63 17.53
C ILE A 90 -12.09 9.48 17.18
N ALA A 91 -11.26 9.11 18.16
CA ALA A 91 -9.86 8.82 17.94
C ALA A 91 -9.68 7.45 17.27
N ASN A 92 -8.88 7.41 16.21
CA ASN A 92 -8.43 6.21 15.50
C ASN A 92 -9.57 5.23 15.17
N PRO A 93 -10.60 5.63 14.40
CA PRO A 93 -11.63 4.68 13.97
C PRO A 93 -11.00 3.56 13.13
N ARG A 94 -11.38 2.30 13.42
CA ARG A 94 -10.74 1.12 12.82
C ARG A 94 -11.73 0.19 12.16
N LEU A 95 -11.29 -0.43 11.07
CA LEU A 95 -11.94 -1.58 10.45
C LEU A 95 -10.98 -2.77 10.49
N VAL A 96 -11.26 -3.74 11.36
CA VAL A 96 -10.50 -4.99 11.45
C VAL A 96 -11.32 -6.10 10.77
N VAL A 97 -10.68 -6.89 9.91
CA VAL A 97 -11.37 -7.92 9.12
C VAL A 97 -10.84 -9.30 9.50
N ASN A 98 -11.71 -10.12 10.10
CA ASN A 98 -11.40 -11.49 10.52
C ASN A 98 -10.18 -11.55 11.47
N ASP A 99 -10.17 -10.70 12.51
CA ASP A 99 -9.09 -10.59 13.50
C ASP A 99 -7.68 -10.39 12.91
N SER A 100 -7.64 -9.85 11.69
CA SER A 100 -6.44 -9.62 10.90
C SER A 100 -6.52 -8.24 10.26
N ARG A 101 -5.40 -7.79 9.69
CA ARG A 101 -5.29 -6.51 8.99
C ARG A 101 -5.44 -5.28 9.88
N ASP A 102 -5.03 -5.41 11.15
CA ASP A 102 -4.88 -4.27 12.04
C ASP A 102 -3.53 -3.58 11.77
N TRP A 103 -3.39 -2.99 10.59
CA TRP A 103 -2.12 -2.49 10.05
C TRP A 103 -1.92 -1.00 10.34
N GLN A 104 -1.93 -0.64 11.62
CA GLN A 104 -1.76 0.76 12.03
C GLN A 104 -0.34 1.25 11.85
N THR A 105 0.64 0.41 12.16
CA THR A 105 2.06 0.72 12.04
C THR A 105 2.78 -0.40 11.29
N ALA A 106 3.99 -0.11 10.82
CA ALA A 106 4.88 -1.13 10.27
C ALA A 106 5.20 -2.26 11.29
N ALA A 107 5.21 -1.94 12.59
CA ALA A 107 5.38 -2.94 13.65
C ALA A 107 4.19 -3.90 13.72
N ASP A 108 2.95 -3.40 13.61
CA ASP A 108 1.75 -4.25 13.61
C ASP A 108 1.70 -5.15 12.38
N ILE A 109 2.08 -4.61 11.21
CA ILE A 109 2.21 -5.39 9.97
C ILE A 109 3.25 -6.50 10.13
N ALA A 110 4.44 -6.18 10.67
CA ALA A 110 5.49 -7.17 10.90
C ALA A 110 5.07 -8.23 11.93
N ALA A 111 4.36 -7.83 13.00
CA ALA A 111 3.84 -8.73 14.02
C ALA A 111 2.79 -9.70 13.44
N GLU A 112 1.90 -9.22 12.56
CA GLU A 112 0.98 -10.11 11.85
C GLU A 112 1.71 -11.04 10.90
N ALA A 113 2.64 -10.51 10.09
CA ALA A 113 3.40 -11.29 9.13
C ALA A 113 4.19 -12.43 9.78
N THR A 114 4.72 -12.19 10.98
CA THR A 114 5.56 -13.15 11.70
C THR A 114 4.83 -13.95 12.78
N ARG A 115 3.50 -13.81 12.88
CA ARG A 115 2.71 -14.50 13.89
C ARG A 115 2.91 -16.01 13.83
N GLY A 116 3.32 -16.59 14.95
CA GLY A 116 3.59 -18.04 15.08
C GLY A 116 4.99 -18.49 14.64
N TRP A 117 5.84 -17.58 14.15
CA TRP A 117 7.21 -17.89 13.71
C TRP A 117 8.25 -17.39 14.70
N SER A 118 9.11 -18.28 15.19
CA SER A 118 10.14 -17.95 16.19
C SER A 118 11.55 -17.88 15.62
N ARG A 119 11.89 -18.71 14.61
CA ARG A 119 13.22 -18.68 14.00
C ARG A 119 13.37 -17.46 13.10
N THR A 120 14.58 -16.89 13.06
CA THR A 120 14.88 -15.72 12.20
C THR A 120 14.66 -16.03 10.72
N ALA A 121 15.04 -17.21 10.25
CA ALA A 121 14.78 -17.68 8.89
C ALA A 121 13.28 -17.70 8.55
N ASP A 122 12.46 -18.24 9.45
CA ASP A 122 11.02 -18.36 9.24
C ASP A 122 10.34 -16.98 9.26
N ARG A 123 10.76 -16.09 10.17
CA ARG A 123 10.30 -14.69 10.19
C ARG A 123 10.69 -13.94 8.91
N ALA A 124 11.93 -14.10 8.44
CA ALA A 124 12.39 -13.50 7.19
C ALA A 124 11.53 -13.94 6.01
N ARG A 125 11.29 -15.25 5.90
CA ARG A 125 10.43 -15.82 4.87
C ARG A 125 8.98 -15.38 5.01
N ALA A 126 8.45 -15.32 6.22
CA ALA A 126 7.06 -14.95 6.46
C ALA A 126 6.79 -13.49 6.07
N VAL A 127 7.70 -12.55 6.38
CA VAL A 127 7.62 -11.16 5.90
C VAL A 127 7.64 -11.08 4.37
N TYR A 128 8.58 -11.80 3.73
CA TYR A 128 8.66 -11.85 2.27
C TYR A 128 7.37 -12.37 1.63
N GLU A 129 6.84 -13.49 2.13
CA GLU A 129 5.58 -14.07 1.68
C GLU A 129 4.39 -13.14 1.93
N PHE A 130 4.41 -12.42 3.06
CA PHE A 130 3.35 -11.50 3.43
C PHE A 130 3.23 -10.35 2.43
N GLN A 131 4.36 -9.70 2.12
CA GLN A 131 4.43 -8.56 1.21
C GLN A 131 4.11 -8.97 -0.22
N ARG A 132 4.81 -9.96 -0.78
CA ARG A 132 4.63 -10.37 -2.18
C ARG A 132 3.22 -10.87 -2.51
N ARG A 133 2.45 -11.32 -1.50
CA ARG A 133 1.08 -11.81 -1.66
C ARG A 133 0.01 -10.73 -1.44
N ARG A 134 0.39 -9.47 -1.23
CA ARG A 134 -0.52 -8.36 -0.92
C ARG A 134 -0.30 -7.13 -1.80
N ARG A 135 0.61 -7.21 -2.75
CA ARG A 135 0.91 -6.13 -3.67
C ARG A 135 1.12 -6.67 -5.08
N PHE A 136 1.06 -5.78 -6.06
CA PHE A 136 1.53 -6.03 -7.43
C PHE A 136 2.62 -5.02 -7.83
N HIS A 137 3.27 -5.24 -8.96
CA HIS A 137 4.32 -4.39 -9.50
C HIS A 137 3.75 -3.10 -10.12
N ALA A 138 3.99 -1.96 -9.47
CA ALA A 138 3.74 -0.60 -9.97
C ALA A 138 4.37 0.46 -9.04
N CYS A 139 4.41 1.74 -9.43
CA CYS A 139 4.90 2.79 -8.54
C CYS A 139 4.26 4.16 -8.76
N THR A 140 4.55 5.08 -7.84
CA THR A 140 4.18 6.50 -7.90
C THR A 140 5.31 7.40 -8.43
N TRP A 141 6.51 6.84 -8.68
CA TRP A 141 7.77 7.53 -9.02
C TRP A 141 8.34 8.50 -7.98
N ASP A 142 7.77 8.51 -6.79
CA ASP A 142 8.29 9.22 -5.63
C ASP A 142 8.43 8.28 -4.43
N ALA A 143 8.49 8.86 -3.22
CA ALA A 143 8.66 8.10 -2.00
C ALA A 143 7.35 7.64 -1.34
N GLU A 144 6.16 7.89 -1.93
CA GLU A 144 4.89 7.58 -1.27
C GLU A 144 4.70 6.09 -0.97
N VAL A 145 5.18 5.22 -1.87
CA VAL A 145 5.13 3.76 -1.70
C VAL A 145 6.38 3.17 -1.04
N HIS A 146 7.25 3.99 -0.43
CA HIS A 146 8.36 3.50 0.43
C HIS A 146 7.90 3.11 1.84
N ASP A 147 6.72 3.55 2.26
CA ASP A 147 6.22 3.37 3.62
C ASP A 147 5.27 2.18 3.70
N ALA A 148 5.53 1.23 4.60
CA ALA A 148 4.72 0.04 4.75
C ALA A 148 3.25 0.38 5.08
N ALA A 149 2.98 1.32 5.98
CA ALA A 149 1.61 1.67 6.36
C ALA A 149 0.83 2.18 5.15
N LYS A 150 1.45 3.02 4.31
CA LYS A 150 0.83 3.50 3.06
C LYS A 150 0.67 2.39 2.03
N VAL A 151 1.67 1.52 1.84
CA VAL A 151 1.58 0.41 0.88
C VAL A 151 0.42 -0.52 1.22
N PHE A 152 0.27 -0.91 2.49
CA PHE A 152 -0.76 -1.89 2.87
C PHE A 152 -2.17 -1.31 3.06
N ASN A 153 -2.30 -0.02 3.38
CA ASN A 153 -3.61 0.60 3.63
C ASN A 153 -4.12 1.50 2.50
N VAL A 154 -3.23 1.99 1.62
CA VAL A 154 -3.58 3.00 0.60
C VAL A 154 -3.34 2.47 -0.81
N TYR A 155 -2.10 2.07 -1.13
CA TYR A 155 -1.70 1.85 -2.52
C TYR A 155 -1.86 0.41 -3.01
N GLY A 156 -1.35 -0.57 -2.26
CA GLY A 156 -1.38 -1.98 -2.64
C GLY A 156 -0.43 -2.36 -3.77
N TYR A 157 0.59 -1.54 -4.07
CA TYR A 157 1.61 -1.82 -5.08
C TYR A 157 2.95 -1.18 -4.73
N THR A 158 4.02 -1.72 -5.32
CA THR A 158 5.41 -1.25 -5.18
C THR A 158 6.24 -1.65 -6.41
N LEU A 159 7.31 -0.89 -6.71
CA LEU A 159 8.37 -1.23 -7.67
C LEU A 159 9.62 -1.66 -6.89
N CYS A 160 10.60 -2.31 -7.54
CA CYS A 160 11.83 -2.83 -6.94
C CYS A 160 12.44 -2.00 -5.80
N GLY A 161 12.68 -0.71 -6.01
CA GLY A 161 13.23 0.18 -4.99
C GLY A 161 12.33 0.34 -3.77
N ASN A 162 11.03 0.46 -4.00
CA ASN A 162 10.05 0.58 -2.95
C ASN A 162 9.86 -0.74 -2.19
N ASP A 163 9.74 -1.84 -2.93
CA ASP A 163 9.55 -3.18 -2.38
C ASP A 163 10.73 -3.60 -1.48
N ALA A 164 11.96 -3.40 -1.95
CA ALA A 164 13.16 -3.69 -1.18
C ALA A 164 13.28 -2.83 0.08
N THR A 165 12.79 -1.58 0.04
CA THR A 165 12.74 -0.69 1.21
C THR A 165 11.72 -1.20 2.23
N VAL A 166 10.50 -1.48 1.80
CA VAL A 166 9.43 -2.01 2.67
C VAL A 166 9.79 -3.38 3.27
N LEU A 167 10.41 -4.28 2.49
CA LEU A 167 10.90 -5.57 3.02
C LEU A 167 11.95 -5.35 4.11
N SER A 168 12.94 -4.49 3.85
CA SER A 168 14.00 -4.18 4.81
C SER A 168 13.45 -3.59 6.11
N ASP A 169 12.42 -2.76 6.03
CA ASP A 169 11.73 -2.20 7.19
C ASP A 169 10.97 -3.24 7.99
N LEU A 170 10.12 -4.01 7.32
CA LEU A 170 9.33 -5.05 7.97
C LEU A 170 10.23 -6.11 8.62
N TRP A 171 11.35 -6.47 8.00
CA TRP A 171 12.38 -7.30 8.63
C TRP A 171 12.98 -6.64 9.87
N THR A 172 13.24 -5.34 9.83
CA THR A 172 13.74 -4.60 10.99
C THR A 172 12.76 -4.67 12.16
N PHE A 173 11.47 -4.40 11.92
CA PHE A 173 10.42 -4.54 12.95
C PHE A 173 10.22 -6.00 13.40
N ALA A 174 10.47 -6.97 12.52
CA ALA A 174 10.45 -8.39 12.83
C ALA A 174 11.72 -8.90 13.54
N GLY A 175 12.73 -8.05 13.80
CA GLY A 175 14.00 -8.45 14.40
C GLY A 175 14.88 -9.33 13.51
N VAL A 176 14.73 -9.20 12.19
CA VAL A 176 15.57 -9.83 11.16
C VAL A 176 16.55 -8.79 10.64
N PRO A 177 17.87 -8.98 10.81
CA PRO A 177 18.84 -8.05 10.23
C PRO A 177 18.76 -8.08 8.70
N SER A 178 18.80 -6.90 8.07
CA SER A 178 18.69 -6.75 6.62
C SER A 178 19.84 -5.90 6.06
N ARG A 179 20.10 -6.04 4.76
CA ARG A 179 20.96 -5.12 4.00
C ARG A 179 20.37 -4.86 2.61
N ARG A 180 20.83 -3.76 2.01
CA ARG A 180 20.64 -3.44 0.59
C ARG A 180 21.51 -4.35 -0.27
N GLY A 181 20.93 -4.86 -1.35
CA GLY A 181 21.67 -5.49 -2.44
C GLY A 181 22.24 -4.49 -3.46
N TRP A 182 23.09 -4.97 -4.35
CA TRP A 182 23.84 -4.20 -5.33
C TRP A 182 23.61 -4.62 -6.81
N PRO A 183 22.40 -5.03 -7.23
CA PRO A 183 22.15 -5.32 -8.64
C PRO A 183 22.22 -4.05 -9.52
N VAL A 184 22.20 -4.25 -10.84
CA VAL A 184 22.23 -3.20 -11.86
C VAL A 184 20.86 -3.10 -12.52
N GLY A 185 20.30 -1.89 -12.55
CA GLY A 185 18.95 -1.67 -13.10
C GLY A 185 17.81 -2.25 -12.26
N HIS A 186 18.13 -2.74 -11.06
CA HIS A 186 17.20 -3.32 -10.10
C HIS A 186 17.55 -2.90 -8.68
N VAL A 187 16.67 -3.14 -7.72
CA VAL A 187 16.92 -2.88 -6.31
C VAL A 187 16.34 -4.02 -5.49
N VAL A 188 17.17 -4.61 -4.62
CA VAL A 188 16.78 -5.74 -3.78
C VAL A 188 17.26 -5.55 -2.35
N SER A 189 16.79 -6.41 -1.46
CA SER A 189 17.26 -6.50 -0.08
C SER A 189 17.55 -7.96 0.29
N GLU A 190 18.44 -8.15 1.24
CA GLU A 190 18.80 -9.47 1.77
C GLU A 190 18.54 -9.53 3.27
N ALA A 191 18.10 -10.69 3.75
CA ALA A 191 17.94 -10.98 5.17
C ALA A 191 19.12 -11.82 5.68
N LEU A 192 19.57 -11.57 6.91
CA LEU A 192 20.62 -12.33 7.59
C LEU A 192 19.99 -13.34 8.55
N TYR A 193 20.26 -14.62 8.31
CA TYR A 193 19.95 -15.71 9.24
C TYR A 193 20.91 -16.87 9.02
N ASP A 194 20.99 -17.80 9.97
CA ASP A 194 21.82 -19.02 9.86
C ASP A 194 23.27 -18.77 9.41
N GLY A 195 23.82 -17.60 9.76
CA GLY A 195 25.20 -17.19 9.44
C GLY A 195 25.41 -16.63 8.02
N GLY A 196 24.37 -16.53 7.19
CA GLY A 196 24.46 -16.10 5.79
C GLY A 196 23.44 -15.04 5.39
N TRP A 197 23.73 -14.35 4.29
CA TRP A 197 22.77 -13.44 3.65
C TRP A 197 21.92 -14.22 2.65
N HIS A 198 20.63 -13.92 2.61
CA HIS A 198 19.67 -14.61 1.76
C HIS A 198 18.84 -13.59 0.97
N LEU A 199 18.85 -13.74 -0.35
CA LEU A 199 18.14 -12.87 -1.28
C LEU A 199 16.67 -13.30 -1.40
N LEU A 200 15.79 -12.40 -0.99
CA LEU A 200 14.35 -12.55 -1.05
C LEU A 200 13.82 -11.39 -1.90
N ASP A 201 13.79 -11.58 -3.22
CA ASP A 201 13.37 -10.55 -4.16
C ASP A 201 11.85 -10.54 -4.28
N GLY A 202 11.22 -9.62 -3.56
CA GLY A 202 9.79 -9.46 -3.63
C GLY A 202 9.34 -9.01 -5.02
N ASP A 203 10.09 -8.13 -5.70
CA ASP A 203 9.69 -7.50 -6.95
C ASP A 203 9.64 -8.46 -8.12
N GLU A 204 10.68 -9.26 -8.34
CA GLU A 204 10.61 -10.35 -9.31
C GLU A 204 9.73 -11.52 -8.85
N HIS A 205 9.12 -11.43 -7.66
CA HIS A 205 8.30 -12.48 -7.05
C HIS A 205 9.05 -13.80 -6.85
N CYS A 206 10.38 -13.71 -6.63
CA CYS A 206 11.28 -14.86 -6.67
C CYS A 206 12.12 -15.02 -5.41
N LEU A 207 12.54 -16.27 -5.22
CA LEU A 207 13.67 -16.63 -4.37
C LEU A 207 14.48 -17.64 -5.14
N PHE A 208 15.79 -17.55 -5.00
CA PHE A 208 16.70 -18.40 -5.74
C PHE A 208 17.31 -19.39 -4.77
N LEU A 209 17.32 -20.67 -5.14
CA LEU A 209 17.93 -21.71 -4.31
C LEU A 209 19.33 -22.02 -4.84
N LEU A 210 20.28 -22.22 -3.93
CA LEU A 210 21.57 -22.81 -4.24
C LEU A 210 21.39 -24.20 -4.88
N ARG A 211 22.49 -24.77 -5.37
CA ARG A 211 22.49 -26.07 -6.06
C ARG A 211 22.07 -27.25 -5.16
N ASP A 212 22.05 -27.06 -3.85
CA ASP A 212 21.49 -28.02 -2.88
C ASP A 212 19.95 -28.11 -2.96
N ASN A 213 19.28 -27.13 -3.61
CA ASN A 213 17.82 -26.99 -3.66
C ASN A 213 17.15 -26.80 -2.28
N GLU A 214 17.91 -26.34 -1.28
CA GLU A 214 17.42 -26.15 0.08
C GLU A 214 17.73 -24.73 0.57
N THR A 215 18.94 -24.25 0.33
CA THR A 215 19.41 -22.97 0.85
C THR A 215 19.04 -21.82 -0.09
N ILE A 216 18.45 -20.75 0.45
CA ILE A 216 18.21 -19.53 -0.32
C ILE A 216 19.55 -18.87 -0.62
N ALA A 217 19.81 -18.61 -1.89
CA ALA A 217 21.03 -17.98 -2.39
C ALA A 217 21.14 -16.53 -1.89
N SER A 218 22.36 -16.06 -1.66
CA SER A 218 22.65 -14.63 -1.51
C SER A 218 22.70 -13.93 -2.86
N GLU A 219 22.70 -12.60 -2.86
CA GLU A 219 22.98 -11.81 -4.07
C GLU A 219 24.37 -12.14 -4.64
N ALA A 220 25.36 -12.41 -3.78
CA ALA A 220 26.70 -12.77 -4.23
C ALA A 220 26.73 -14.12 -4.95
N ASP A 221 25.89 -15.07 -4.53
CA ASP A 221 25.78 -16.38 -5.16
C ASP A 221 25.15 -16.26 -6.55
N VAL A 222 24.04 -15.53 -6.68
CA VAL A 222 23.39 -15.37 -7.99
C VAL A 222 24.21 -14.55 -8.96
N VAL A 223 24.98 -13.54 -8.48
CA VAL A 223 25.93 -12.79 -9.31
C VAL A 223 27.05 -13.70 -9.85
N ARG A 224 27.45 -14.73 -9.09
CA ARG A 224 28.49 -15.69 -9.50
C ARG A 224 27.92 -16.76 -10.43
N ASP A 225 26.70 -17.21 -10.18
CA ASP A 225 26.01 -18.28 -10.90
C ASP A 225 24.60 -17.83 -11.30
N HIS A 226 24.50 -17.12 -12.42
CA HIS A 226 23.23 -16.65 -12.97
C HIS A 226 22.24 -17.76 -13.31
N ASP A 227 22.70 -19.00 -13.46
CA ASP A 227 21.81 -20.13 -13.73
C ASP A 227 20.95 -20.51 -12.51
N LEU A 228 21.30 -20.04 -11.29
CA LEU A 228 20.42 -20.13 -10.12
C LEU A 228 19.12 -19.35 -10.32
N ILE A 229 19.17 -18.24 -11.06
CA ILE A 229 17.99 -17.44 -11.42
C ILE A 229 17.24 -18.11 -12.56
N LYS A 230 17.95 -18.50 -13.64
CA LYS A 230 17.32 -19.00 -14.88
C LYS A 230 16.55 -20.31 -14.73
N ARG A 231 16.77 -21.04 -13.64
CA ARG A 231 16.04 -22.26 -13.30
C ARG A 231 14.83 -22.00 -12.39
N THR A 232 14.57 -20.74 -12.06
CA THR A 232 13.42 -20.28 -11.28
C THR A 232 12.38 -19.72 -12.25
N HIS A 233 11.12 -19.94 -11.94
CA HIS A 233 10.01 -19.41 -12.73
C HIS A 233 9.74 -17.95 -12.35
N THR A 234 10.39 -17.04 -13.06
CA THR A 234 10.36 -15.59 -12.80
C THR A 234 8.92 -15.05 -12.79
N TYR A 235 8.60 -14.13 -11.88
CA TYR A 235 7.28 -13.49 -11.72
C TYR A 235 6.13 -14.40 -11.24
N GLY A 236 6.45 -15.67 -10.94
CA GLY A 236 5.54 -16.61 -10.28
C GLY A 236 4.54 -17.28 -11.24
N ILE A 237 3.84 -18.29 -10.72
CA ILE A 237 3.07 -19.32 -11.45
C ILE A 237 2.00 -18.85 -12.45
N LEU A 238 1.66 -17.56 -12.43
CA LEU A 238 0.68 -16.99 -13.36
C LEU A 238 1.34 -16.48 -14.65
N GLN A 239 2.66 -16.40 -14.69
CA GLN A 239 3.38 -16.10 -15.93
C GLN A 239 3.59 -17.37 -16.76
N PRO A 240 3.53 -17.28 -18.09
CA PRO A 240 3.99 -18.36 -18.95
C PRO A 240 5.51 -18.57 -18.78
N ASP A 241 5.95 -19.83 -18.87
CA ASP A 241 7.38 -20.13 -18.96
C ASP A 241 8.02 -19.36 -20.11
N ASN A 242 9.07 -18.59 -19.82
CA ASN A 242 9.75 -17.78 -20.80
C ASN A 242 11.26 -17.68 -20.50
N PRO A 243 12.09 -18.52 -21.14
CA PRO A 243 13.53 -18.51 -20.91
C PRO A 243 14.20 -17.16 -21.21
N LEU A 244 13.65 -16.34 -22.12
CA LEU A 244 14.19 -15.01 -22.39
C LEU A 244 13.91 -14.04 -21.25
N LEU A 245 12.78 -14.20 -20.57
CA LEU A 245 12.46 -13.44 -19.38
C LEU A 245 13.40 -13.83 -18.23
N ASP A 246 13.59 -15.13 -18.00
CA ASP A 246 14.48 -15.59 -16.94
C ASP A 246 15.94 -15.15 -17.18
N GLN A 247 16.36 -15.09 -18.44
CA GLN A 247 17.66 -14.51 -18.84
C GLN A 247 17.74 -13.01 -18.59
N PHE A 248 16.66 -12.28 -18.87
CA PHE A 248 16.57 -10.85 -18.56
C PHE A 248 16.69 -10.61 -17.05
N SER A 249 15.92 -11.34 -16.23
CA SER A 249 15.99 -11.24 -14.78
C SER A 249 17.37 -11.56 -14.24
N ALA A 250 18.03 -12.62 -14.75
CA ALA A 250 19.41 -12.90 -14.38
C ALA A 250 20.37 -11.74 -14.70
N SER A 251 20.14 -11.01 -15.80
CA SER A 251 20.99 -9.89 -16.21
C SER A 251 20.93 -8.68 -15.26
N LEU A 252 19.88 -8.56 -14.45
CA LEU A 252 19.76 -7.51 -13.44
C LEU A 252 20.79 -7.68 -12.32
N TYR A 253 21.28 -8.90 -12.08
CA TYR A 253 22.18 -9.20 -10.97
C TYR A 253 23.65 -9.15 -11.41
N GLY A 254 24.14 -7.94 -11.67
CA GLY A 254 25.56 -7.69 -11.95
C GLY A 254 26.21 -6.82 -10.89
N HIS A 255 27.12 -7.36 -10.07
CA HIS A 255 27.93 -6.55 -9.15
C HIS A 255 29.36 -7.05 -9.05
N ARG A 256 30.31 -6.11 -9.00
CA ARG A 256 31.72 -6.41 -8.68
C ARG A 256 32.17 -5.50 -7.54
N GLY A 257 32.78 -6.12 -6.52
CA GLY A 257 33.37 -5.40 -5.40
C GLY A 257 32.69 -5.70 -4.06
N GLU A 258 33.00 -4.86 -3.07
CA GLU A 258 32.48 -5.00 -1.72
C GLU A 258 30.97 -4.76 -1.67
N ARG A 259 30.32 -5.42 -0.70
CA ARG A 259 28.91 -5.25 -0.36
C ARG A 259 28.81 -4.82 1.09
N PRO A 260 29.08 -3.54 1.40
CA PRO A 260 29.01 -3.08 2.78
C PRO A 260 27.58 -3.28 3.31
N PRO A 261 27.41 -3.60 4.61
CA PRO A 261 26.10 -3.81 5.24
C PRO A 261 25.37 -2.47 5.40
N ARG A 262 24.95 -1.90 4.27
CA ARG A 262 24.14 -0.69 4.20
C ARG A 262 22.68 -1.11 4.23
N ARG A 263 21.87 -0.51 5.10
CA ARG A 263 20.42 -0.67 5.04
C ARG A 263 19.82 0.22 3.95
N HIS A 264 18.67 -0.17 3.42
CA HIS A 264 17.82 0.80 2.73
C HIS A 264 17.44 1.89 3.72
N SER A 265 17.45 3.15 3.26
CA SER A 265 17.00 4.28 4.06
C SER A 265 15.50 4.44 3.87
N GLY A 266 14.74 4.45 4.97
CA GLY A 266 13.34 4.82 4.95
C GLY A 266 12.54 4.09 6.00
N PRO A 267 12.78 4.29 7.31
CA PRO A 267 11.97 3.67 8.35
C PRO A 267 10.53 4.11 8.13
N SER A 268 9.64 3.18 7.84
CA SER A 268 8.21 3.42 7.74
C SER A 268 7.77 4.21 8.97
N VAL A 269 7.45 5.49 8.75
CA VAL A 269 7.22 6.49 9.79
C VAL A 269 5.76 6.85 9.94
N HIS A 270 4.95 6.56 8.91
CA HIS A 270 3.54 6.87 8.95
C HIS A 270 2.80 5.83 9.79
N THR A 271 1.74 6.30 10.43
CA THR A 271 0.76 5.45 11.09
C THR A 271 -0.61 5.74 10.50
N MET A 272 -1.55 4.82 10.71
CA MET A 272 -2.97 5.07 10.41
C MET A 272 -3.68 5.79 11.57
N ASP A 273 -2.97 6.59 12.37
CA ASP A 273 -3.57 7.37 13.44
C ASP A 273 -4.21 8.64 12.88
N TRP A 274 -5.49 8.83 13.17
CA TRP A 274 -6.24 10.03 12.80
C TRP A 274 -7.50 10.13 13.64
N SER A 275 -8.18 11.28 13.61
CA SER A 275 -9.43 11.49 14.34
C SER A 275 -10.57 11.78 13.38
N LEU A 276 -11.73 11.15 13.61
CA LEU A 276 -12.97 11.42 12.88
C LEU A 276 -13.80 12.45 13.66
N PRO A 277 -13.85 13.72 13.21
CA PRO A 277 -14.55 14.76 13.94
C PRO A 277 -16.08 14.57 13.87
N PRO A 278 -16.84 15.24 14.76
CA PRO A 278 -18.31 15.29 14.71
C PRO A 278 -18.83 15.65 13.32
N GLY A 279 -19.80 14.88 12.80
CA GLY A 279 -20.38 15.09 11.47
C GLY A 279 -19.51 14.65 10.29
N ALA A 280 -18.35 14.04 10.54
CA ALA A 280 -17.59 13.37 9.50
C ALA A 280 -17.96 11.89 9.37
N SER A 281 -17.78 11.36 8.17
CA SER A 281 -17.81 9.93 7.87
C SER A 281 -16.60 9.52 7.04
N ILE A 282 -16.15 8.28 7.22
CA ILE A 282 -15.22 7.62 6.33
C ILE A 282 -15.89 6.40 5.72
N THR A 283 -15.76 6.26 4.41
CA THR A 283 -16.40 5.23 3.62
C THR A 283 -15.34 4.47 2.84
N TRP A 284 -15.13 3.19 3.17
CA TRP A 284 -14.28 2.29 2.40
C TRP A 284 -15.08 1.69 1.26
N ARG A 285 -14.56 1.86 0.04
CA ARG A 285 -15.13 1.28 -1.18
C ARG A 285 -14.07 0.40 -1.83
N TRP A 286 -14.50 -0.72 -2.40
CA TRP A 286 -13.58 -1.70 -3.00
C TRP A 286 -13.53 -1.62 -4.53
N GLY A 287 -14.06 -0.53 -5.09
CA GLY A 287 -13.88 -0.16 -6.49
C GLY A 287 -13.07 1.13 -6.59
N HIS A 288 -12.36 1.30 -7.70
CA HIS A 288 -11.63 2.53 -7.97
C HIS A 288 -12.59 3.64 -8.41
N VAL A 289 -12.56 4.79 -7.74
CA VAL A 289 -13.48 5.92 -8.02
C VAL A 289 -12.85 6.99 -8.93
N GLY A 290 -11.80 6.64 -9.68
CA GLY A 290 -11.19 7.56 -10.64
C GLY A 290 -10.20 8.55 -10.02
N LYS A 291 -9.84 8.41 -8.75
CA LYS A 291 -8.83 9.26 -8.11
C LYS A 291 -7.53 8.49 -7.97
N GLN A 292 -6.43 9.00 -8.52
CA GLN A 292 -5.09 8.44 -8.32
C GLN A 292 -4.07 9.49 -7.97
N TYR A 293 -3.10 9.11 -7.14
CA TYR A 293 -1.93 9.93 -6.90
C TYR A 293 -0.82 9.55 -7.88
N THR A 294 -0.14 10.56 -8.42
CA THR A 294 1.11 10.39 -9.17
C THR A 294 2.15 11.37 -8.60
N GLY A 295 3.44 11.01 -8.64
CA GLY A 295 4.53 11.85 -8.13
C GLY A 295 4.73 13.18 -8.86
N GLY A 296 3.87 13.52 -9.81
CA GLY A 296 3.72 14.86 -10.38
C GLY A 296 4.79 15.29 -11.39
N ASP A 297 5.88 14.54 -11.58
CA ASP A 297 6.90 14.88 -12.57
C ASP A 297 6.77 14.01 -13.81
N THR A 298 6.04 14.52 -14.81
CA THR A 298 5.94 13.91 -16.14
C THR A 298 7.25 14.11 -16.92
N SER A 299 8.37 13.65 -16.37
CA SER A 299 9.65 13.74 -17.07
C SER A 299 9.63 12.71 -18.20
N VAL A 300 9.28 13.20 -19.39
CA VAL A 300 8.93 12.44 -20.59
C VAL A 300 10.05 11.50 -21.08
N ASP A 301 11.26 11.56 -20.51
CA ASP A 301 12.43 10.95 -21.14
C ASP A 301 13.13 9.82 -20.36
N LYS A 302 12.78 9.52 -19.10
CA LYS A 302 13.60 8.57 -18.32
C LYS A 302 13.09 7.13 -18.28
N TYR A 303 11.77 6.89 -18.28
CA TYR A 303 11.19 5.54 -18.10
C TYR A 303 9.88 5.31 -18.88
N GLY A 304 9.85 5.62 -20.18
CA GLY A 304 8.62 5.59 -20.99
C GLY A 304 7.82 4.26 -21.06
N LYS A 305 8.28 3.16 -20.46
CA LYS A 305 7.52 1.90 -20.35
C LYS A 305 6.61 1.83 -19.12
N ASP A 306 6.98 2.50 -18.04
CA ASP A 306 6.33 2.35 -16.73
C ASP A 306 5.43 3.56 -16.41
N GLY A 307 5.33 4.56 -17.31
CA GLY A 307 4.47 5.73 -17.16
C GLY A 307 4.86 6.66 -16.00
N ASP A 308 4.35 7.88 -15.96
CA ASP A 308 4.68 8.88 -14.92
C ASP A 308 4.00 8.60 -13.57
N GLY A 309 3.88 7.32 -13.20
CA GLY A 309 3.17 6.86 -11.99
C GLY A 309 1.66 6.75 -12.19
N ASP A 310 1.21 7.03 -13.41
CA ASP A 310 -0.15 6.82 -13.86
C ASP A 310 -0.41 5.33 -14.10
N LEU A 311 -1.16 4.70 -13.20
CA LEU A 311 -1.47 3.26 -13.27
C LEU A 311 -2.13 2.88 -14.59
N LEU A 312 -3.01 3.73 -15.11
CA LEU A 312 -3.76 3.42 -16.34
C LEU A 312 -2.84 3.44 -17.56
N LYS A 313 -1.92 4.40 -17.65
CA LYS A 313 -0.99 4.53 -18.78
C LYS A 313 0.21 3.56 -18.69
N GLY A 314 0.76 3.38 -17.50
CA GLY A 314 1.97 2.58 -17.28
C GLY A 314 1.72 1.09 -17.05
N TRP A 315 0.66 0.74 -16.31
CA TRP A 315 0.40 -0.64 -15.87
C TRP A 315 -0.96 -1.19 -16.32
N GLY A 316 -1.74 -0.37 -17.02
CA GLY A 316 -2.99 -0.73 -17.67
C GLY A 316 -4.22 -0.71 -16.77
N ALA A 317 -5.38 -0.87 -17.40
CA ALA A 317 -6.69 -0.74 -16.76
C ALA A 317 -6.90 -1.69 -15.57
N ARG A 318 -6.22 -2.84 -15.55
CA ARG A 318 -6.33 -3.79 -14.44
C ARG A 318 -5.65 -3.27 -13.17
N ALA A 319 -4.43 -2.76 -13.27
CA ALA A 319 -3.72 -2.16 -12.13
C ALA A 319 -4.50 -0.96 -11.58
N TYR A 320 -4.94 -0.10 -12.48
CA TYR A 320 -5.74 1.07 -12.16
C TYR A 320 -7.05 0.71 -11.43
N ALA A 321 -7.78 -0.30 -11.89
CA ALA A 321 -9.03 -0.75 -11.25
C ALA A 321 -8.84 -1.41 -9.87
N LEU A 322 -7.63 -1.88 -9.52
CA LEU A 322 -7.36 -2.50 -8.22
C LEU A 322 -7.08 -1.48 -7.12
N MET A 323 -6.70 -0.26 -7.48
CA MET A 323 -6.49 0.77 -6.47
C MET A 323 -7.84 1.10 -5.83
N CYS A 324 -7.93 0.89 -4.52
CA CYS A 324 -9.16 1.13 -3.76
C CYS A 324 -8.99 2.45 -3.01
N ASN A 325 -9.95 3.35 -3.17
CA ASN A 325 -9.95 4.61 -2.46
C ASN A 325 -10.98 4.56 -1.34
N ALA A 326 -10.62 5.04 -0.16
CA ALA A 326 -11.60 5.47 0.82
C ALA A 326 -12.09 6.89 0.48
N GLU A 327 -13.33 7.18 0.80
CA GLU A 327 -13.92 8.50 0.72
C GLU A 327 -14.11 9.04 2.13
N LEU A 328 -13.42 10.14 2.45
CA LEU A 328 -13.64 10.89 3.68
C LEU A 328 -14.58 12.04 3.36
N GLU A 329 -15.74 12.04 3.99
CA GLU A 329 -16.75 13.09 3.85
C GLU A 329 -16.88 13.86 5.17
N TYR A 330 -16.94 15.19 5.06
CA TYR A 330 -17.09 16.07 6.22
C TYR A 330 -18.26 17.03 5.99
N GLN A 331 -19.35 16.81 6.73
CA GLN A 331 -20.55 17.65 6.70
C GLN A 331 -20.84 18.19 8.11
N PRO A 332 -20.07 19.18 8.60
CA PRO A 332 -20.27 19.69 9.95
C PRO A 332 -21.61 20.42 10.09
N ASP A 333 -22.34 20.13 11.17
CA ASP A 333 -23.45 20.98 11.61
C ASP A 333 -22.87 22.25 12.25
N LEU A 334 -22.76 23.31 11.46
CA LEU A 334 -22.23 24.61 11.89
C LEU A 334 -23.14 25.32 12.91
N GLY A 335 -24.37 24.84 13.10
CA GLY A 335 -25.25 25.26 14.20
C GLY A 335 -24.77 24.80 15.57
N ARG A 336 -23.99 23.72 15.64
CA ARG A 336 -23.45 23.15 16.89
C ARG A 336 -22.03 23.62 17.20
N ALA A 337 -21.68 23.67 18.48
CA ALA A 337 -20.33 24.03 18.93
C ALA A 337 -19.28 23.04 18.38
N ALA A 338 -19.62 21.75 18.34
CA ALA A 338 -18.75 20.70 17.81
C ALA A 338 -18.41 20.88 16.31
N GLY A 339 -19.39 21.21 15.46
CA GLY A 339 -19.16 21.46 14.04
C GLY A 339 -18.34 22.72 13.75
N ARG A 340 -18.22 23.62 14.73
CA ARG A 340 -17.36 24.81 14.67
C ARG A 340 -15.97 24.61 15.25
N ALA A 341 -15.70 23.49 15.93
CA ALA A 341 -14.46 23.27 16.67
C ALA A 341 -13.21 23.14 15.76
N ALA A 342 -13.40 22.74 14.49
CA ALA A 342 -12.33 22.65 13.49
C ALA A 342 -12.14 23.92 12.65
N ILE A 343 -12.89 25.00 12.93
CA ILE A 343 -12.78 26.26 12.19
C ILE A 343 -11.55 27.02 12.68
N ILE A 344 -10.51 27.07 11.85
CA ILE A 344 -9.26 27.80 12.13
C ILE A 344 -9.48 29.33 12.01
N GLU A 345 -10.38 29.76 11.12
CA GLU A 345 -10.75 31.16 10.95
C GLU A 345 -12.20 31.28 10.45
N ALA A 346 -12.97 32.23 11.01
CA ALA A 346 -14.34 32.52 10.63
C ALA A 346 -14.48 34.01 10.27
N VAL A 347 -14.63 34.32 8.98
CA VAL A 347 -14.78 35.70 8.49
C VAL A 347 -16.16 35.88 7.87
N ASN A 348 -16.84 36.99 8.17
CA ASN A 348 -18.14 37.36 7.60
C ASN A 348 -19.27 36.32 7.78
N LEU A 349 -19.37 35.68 8.96
CA LEU A 349 -20.50 34.81 9.32
C LEU A 349 -21.78 35.63 9.61
N ALA A 350 -22.35 36.24 8.58
CA ALA A 350 -23.71 36.78 8.65
C ALA A 350 -24.45 36.40 7.36
N ALA A 351 -25.19 35.30 7.41
CA ALA A 351 -26.29 35.08 6.48
C ALA A 351 -27.53 35.87 6.98
N PRO A 352 -28.40 36.40 6.08
CA PRO A 352 -29.59 37.19 6.43
C PRO A 352 -30.57 36.53 7.43
N ASP A 353 -30.39 35.23 7.67
CA ASP A 353 -31.26 34.29 8.35
C ASP A 353 -30.51 33.47 9.44
N GLY A 354 -29.26 33.83 9.77
CA GLY A 354 -28.57 33.39 10.98
C GLY A 354 -27.88 32.01 10.94
N GLN A 355 -27.86 31.32 9.80
CA GLN A 355 -27.07 30.10 9.64
C GLN A 355 -25.71 30.36 8.95
N PRO A 356 -24.58 30.00 9.57
CA PRO A 356 -23.26 30.13 8.93
C PRO A 356 -23.13 29.13 7.78
N SER A 357 -22.53 29.56 6.65
CA SER A 357 -22.12 28.68 5.54
C SER A 357 -20.61 28.75 5.35
N LEU A 358 -19.96 27.60 5.17
CA LEU A 358 -18.54 27.53 4.84
C LEU A 358 -18.37 27.51 3.31
N ARG A 359 -17.49 28.36 2.77
CA ARG A 359 -16.89 28.16 1.46
C ARG A 359 -15.44 27.75 1.68
N ALA A 360 -15.10 26.50 1.35
CA ALA A 360 -13.72 26.09 1.26
C ALA A 360 -13.07 26.79 0.05
N ALA A 361 -11.91 27.41 0.25
CA ALA A 361 -11.05 27.84 -0.85
C ALA A 361 -10.30 26.60 -1.36
N VAL A 362 -10.40 26.36 -2.68
CA VAL A 362 -9.70 25.29 -3.40
C VAL A 362 -8.21 25.61 -3.49
#